data_AF-A0A495XIP7-F1
#
_entry.id   AF-A0A495XIP7-F1
#
_cell.length_a   1.000
_cell.length_b   1.000
_cell.length_c   1.000
_cell.angle_alpha   90.00
_cell.angle_beta   90.00
_cell.angle_gamma   90.00
#
_symmetry.space_group_name_H-M   'P 1'
#
loop_
_entity.id
_entity.type
_entity.pdbx_description
1 polymer ?
#
loop_
_entity_poly.entity_id
_entity_poly.type
_entity_poly.pdbx_seq_one_letter_code
_entity_poly.pdbx_strand_id
1 'polypeptide(L)'
;MNAESIQGWLLAVGVPAEVVSIGAEADNAWCLVRDDEGFEVFWREQGNRYDWARFSSEDVACHYLFGRLVWAQVVRGAVGLLPQPGGSEPPADTTQPVSVPTDEPAEAPATEG
;
A
#
# COMPACT_ATOMS: atom_id res chain seq x y z
N MET A 1 13.71 13.03 -13.12
CA MET A 1 12.29 12.68 -13.33
C MET A 1 11.65 13.76 -14.20
N ASN A 2 10.69 13.43 -15.06
CA ASN A 2 9.99 14.40 -15.91
C ASN A 2 8.50 14.06 -16.00
N ALA A 3 7.71 14.93 -16.64
CA ALA A 3 6.26 14.77 -16.77
C ALA A 3 5.85 13.49 -17.51
N GLU A 4 6.67 13.02 -18.46
CA GLU A 4 6.40 11.78 -19.21
C GLU A 4 6.57 10.52 -18.35
N SER A 5 7.51 10.53 -17.40
CA SER A 5 7.87 9.35 -16.60
C SER A 5 7.18 9.30 -15.24
N ILE A 6 6.83 10.44 -14.65
CA ILE A 6 6.32 10.52 -13.28
C ILE A 6 5.05 9.69 -13.05
N GLN A 7 4.13 9.63 -14.03
CA GLN A 7 2.91 8.84 -13.93
C GLN A 7 3.22 7.35 -13.67
N GLY A 8 4.18 6.80 -14.41
CA GLY A 8 4.61 5.40 -14.24
C GLY A 8 5.23 5.14 -12.87
N TRP A 9 6.04 6.08 -12.38
CA TRP A 9 6.64 5.98 -11.04
C TRP A 9 5.59 6.05 -9.92
N LEU A 10 4.61 6.95 -10.06
CA LEU A 10 3.50 7.09 -9.11
C LEU A 10 2.64 5.82 -9.06
N LEU A 11 2.32 5.24 -10.23
CA LEU A 11 1.61 3.97 -10.30
C LEU A 11 2.40 2.83 -9.63
N ALA A 12 3.72 2.77 -9.86
CA ALA A 12 4.58 1.74 -9.28
C ALA A 12 4.62 1.77 -7.74
N VAL A 13 4.41 2.95 -7.12
CA VAL A 13 4.34 3.12 -5.66
C VAL A 13 2.90 3.09 -5.11
N GLY A 14 1.91 2.73 -5.93
CA GLY A 14 0.52 2.57 -5.53
C GLY A 14 -0.30 3.87 -5.45
N VAL A 15 0.15 4.94 -6.12
CA VAL A 15 -0.66 6.15 -6.29
C VAL A 15 -1.60 5.94 -7.50
N PRO A 16 -2.93 6.03 -7.32
CA PRO A 16 -3.88 5.87 -8.42
C PRO A 16 -3.73 6.96 -9.49
N ALA A 17 -4.02 6.63 -10.75
CA ALA A 17 -3.90 7.59 -11.83
C ALA A 17 -4.93 8.72 -11.73
N GLU A 18 -6.11 8.43 -11.19
CA GLU A 18 -7.23 9.38 -11.08
C GLU A 18 -6.98 10.54 -10.10
N VAL A 19 -6.04 10.40 -9.17
CA VAL A 19 -5.70 11.47 -8.22
C VAL A 19 -4.56 12.38 -8.72
N VAL A 20 -4.10 12.19 -9.96
CA VAL A 20 -2.98 12.91 -10.56
C VAL A 20 -3.35 13.36 -11.97
N SER A 21 -3.12 14.64 -12.28
CA SER A 21 -3.30 15.21 -13.61
C SER A 21 -2.00 15.87 -14.07
N ILE A 22 -1.48 15.42 -15.21
CA ILE A 22 -0.22 15.93 -15.78
C ILE A 22 -0.54 16.70 -17.07
N GLY A 23 -0.07 17.95 -17.16
CA GLY A 23 -0.25 18.82 -18.32
C GLY A 23 -1.62 19.50 -18.41
N ALA A 24 -2.56 19.16 -17.53
CA ALA A 24 -3.89 19.79 -17.47
C ALA A 24 -4.37 19.92 -16.02
N GLU A 25 -5.27 20.86 -15.79
CA GLU A 25 -6.01 20.95 -14.53
C GLU A 25 -7.18 19.95 -14.49
N ALA A 26 -7.36 19.27 -13.36
CA ALA A 26 -8.51 18.42 -13.09
C ALA A 26 -8.96 18.60 -11.63
N ASP A 27 -10.27 18.63 -11.38
CA ASP A 27 -10.80 18.67 -10.01
C ASP A 27 -10.56 17.35 -9.28
N ASN A 28 -10.33 17.44 -7.97
CA ASN A 28 -10.00 16.35 -7.07
C ASN A 28 -8.72 15.60 -7.49
N ALA A 29 -7.74 16.33 -8.02
CA ALA A 29 -6.46 15.79 -8.44
C ALA A 29 -5.30 16.72 -8.08
N TRP A 30 -4.13 16.10 -7.88
CA TRP A 30 -2.87 16.82 -7.89
C TRP A 30 -2.49 17.13 -9.32
N CYS A 31 -2.41 18.41 -9.64
CA CYS A 31 -2.09 18.90 -10.97
C CYS A 31 -0.60 19.28 -11.04
N LEU A 32 0.09 18.77 -12.06
CA LEU A 32 1.39 19.29 -12.53
C LEU A 32 1.15 19.93 -13.89
N VAL A 33 1.18 21.26 -13.95
CA VAL A 33 0.96 22.02 -15.19
C VAL A 33 2.16 22.89 -15.52
N ARG A 34 2.39 23.11 -16.80
CA ARG A 34 3.44 24.02 -17.30
C ARG A 34 2.78 25.26 -17.90
N ASP A 35 3.32 26.43 -17.60
CA ASP A 35 3.01 27.68 -18.28
C ASP A 35 4.29 28.42 -18.71
N ASP A 36 4.14 29.69 -19.12
CA ASP A 36 5.23 30.52 -19.62
C ASP A 36 6.29 30.84 -18.55
N GLU A 37 5.94 30.77 -17.27
CA GLU A 37 6.82 31.11 -16.15
C GLU A 37 7.46 29.88 -15.49
N GLY A 38 6.98 28.67 -15.78
CA GLY A 38 7.57 27.42 -15.29
C GLY A 38 6.55 26.31 -15.08
N PHE A 39 6.69 25.61 -13.97
CA PHE A 39 5.87 24.47 -13.57
C PHE A 39 5.14 24.77 -12.26
N GLU A 40 3.85 24.52 -12.23
CA GLU A 40 3.01 24.63 -11.04
C GLU A 40 2.60 23.23 -10.56
N VAL A 41 2.61 23.05 -9.24
CA VAL A 41 2.11 21.85 -8.58
C VAL A 41 1.09 22.25 -7.51
N PHE A 42 -0.12 21.73 -7.58
CA PHE A 42 -1.19 22.06 -6.63
C PHE A 42 -2.26 20.97 -6.57
N TRP A 43 -2.98 20.89 -5.45
CA TRP A 43 -4.22 20.13 -5.35
C TRP A 43 -5.35 21.03 -5.82
N ARG A 44 -6.20 20.53 -6.71
CA ARG A 44 -7.36 21.28 -7.19
C ARG A 44 -8.63 20.67 -6.64
N GLU A 45 -9.44 21.49 -5.99
CA GLU A 45 -10.73 21.06 -5.43
C GLU A 45 -11.73 22.21 -5.52
N GLN A 46 -12.88 21.93 -6.16
CA GLN A 46 -13.96 22.89 -6.35
C GLN A 46 -13.48 24.20 -6.99
N GLY A 47 -12.55 24.11 -7.95
CA GLY A 47 -11.95 25.26 -8.62
C GLY A 47 -10.90 26.04 -7.81
N ASN A 48 -10.65 25.69 -6.55
CA ASN A 48 -9.58 26.28 -5.74
C ASN A 48 -8.28 25.50 -5.89
N ARG A 49 -7.14 26.20 -5.80
CA ARG A 49 -5.80 25.61 -5.79
C ARG A 49 -5.24 25.63 -4.36
N TYR A 50 -4.95 24.46 -3.82
CA TYR A 50 -4.36 24.25 -2.50
C TYR A 50 -2.94 23.74 -2.63
N ASP A 51 -2.14 23.99 -1.58
CA ASP A 51 -0.73 23.58 -1.51
C ASP A 51 0.06 23.93 -2.78
N TRP A 52 -0.22 25.12 -3.30
CA TRP A 52 0.34 25.60 -4.56
C TRP A 52 1.82 25.91 -4.40
N ALA A 53 2.62 25.39 -5.32
CA ALA A 53 4.04 25.65 -5.43
C ALA A 53 4.42 25.85 -6.90
N ARG A 54 5.38 26.76 -7.14
CA ARG A 54 5.93 27.05 -8.46
C ARG A 54 7.42 26.71 -8.51
N PHE A 55 7.84 26.13 -9.63
CA PHE A 55 9.22 25.73 -9.90
C PHE A 55 9.64 26.14 -11.31
N SER A 56 10.89 26.54 -11.49
CA SER A 56 11.47 26.82 -12.81
C SER A 56 11.96 25.56 -13.54
N SER A 57 12.11 24.45 -12.82
CA SER A 57 12.63 23.18 -13.35
C SER A 57 11.56 22.11 -13.29
N GLU A 58 11.36 21.44 -14.43
CA GLU A 58 10.48 20.28 -14.55
C GLU A 58 10.86 19.18 -13.57
N ASP A 59 12.15 18.89 -13.47
CA ASP A 59 12.67 17.81 -12.63
C ASP A 59 12.37 18.05 -11.15
N VAL A 60 12.54 19.30 -10.69
CA VAL A 60 12.25 19.67 -9.30
C VAL A 60 10.76 19.60 -9.02
N ALA A 61 9.91 20.07 -9.94
CA ALA A 61 8.46 19.99 -9.81
C ALA A 61 7.99 18.52 -9.74
N CYS A 62 8.57 17.66 -10.57
CA CYS A 62 8.28 16.22 -10.57
C CYS A 62 8.70 15.55 -9.26
N HIS A 63 9.91 15.81 -8.76
CA HIS A 63 10.35 15.26 -7.47
C HIS A 63 9.50 15.76 -6.30
N TYR A 64 9.08 17.02 -6.35
CA TYR A 64 8.19 17.59 -5.35
C TYR A 64 6.83 16.88 -5.30
N LEU A 65 6.18 16.73 -6.46
CA LEU A 65 4.91 16.00 -6.58
C LEU A 65 5.06 14.54 -6.13
N PHE A 66 6.10 13.86 -6.63
CA PHE A 66 6.39 12.47 -6.30
C PHE A 66 6.58 12.27 -4.79
N GLY A 67 7.46 13.06 -4.17
CA GLY A 67 7.72 12.96 -2.74
C GLY A 67 6.48 13.18 -1.88
N ARG A 68 5.63 14.15 -2.25
CA ARG A 68 4.39 14.45 -1.53
C ARG A 68 3.40 13.28 -1.56
N LEU A 69 3.23 12.65 -2.72
CA LEU A 69 2.31 11.52 -2.90
C LEU A 69 2.85 10.22 -2.33
N VAL A 70 4.15 9.95 -2.48
CA VAL A 70 4.82 8.79 -1.90
C VAL A 70 4.76 8.85 -0.38
N TRP A 71 4.97 10.03 0.22
CA TRP A 71 4.84 10.18 1.67
C TRP A 71 3.45 9.74 2.17
N ALA A 72 2.38 10.10 1.45
CA ALA A 72 1.04 9.65 1.78
C ALA A 72 0.91 8.11 1.70
N GLN A 73 1.60 7.45 0.77
CA GLN A 73 1.65 5.98 0.70
C GLN A 73 2.45 5.34 1.84
N VAL A 74 3.57 5.96 2.23
CA VAL A 74 4.40 5.52 3.36
C VAL A 74 3.61 5.60 4.66
N VAL A 75 2.92 6.72 4.92
CA VAL A 75 2.07 6.90 6.12
C VAL A 75 0.94 5.88 6.17
N ARG A 76 0.43 5.44 5.02
CA ARG A 76 -0.59 4.38 4.89
C ARG A 76 -0.02 2.96 4.99
N GLY A 77 1.30 2.79 5.05
CA GLY A 77 1.97 1.49 5.04
C GLY A 77 1.98 0.78 3.68
N ALA A 78 1.56 1.46 2.61
CA ALA A 78 1.54 0.90 1.25
C ALA A 78 2.94 0.81 0.62
N VAL A 79 3.87 1.65 1.08
CA VAL A 79 5.29 1.65 0.66
C VAL A 79 6.15 1.47 1.91
N GLY A 80 7.02 0.44 1.92
CA GLY A 80 7.99 0.22 3.01
C GLY A 80 7.88 -1.12 3.76
N LEU A 81 6.91 -1.97 3.44
CA LEU A 81 6.90 -3.35 3.94
C LEU A 81 7.71 -4.22 2.99
N LEU A 82 8.96 -4.53 3.37
CA LEU A 82 9.62 -5.72 2.84
C LEU A 82 8.71 -6.92 3.13
N PRO A 83 8.54 -7.87 2.18
CA PRO A 83 7.86 -9.12 2.48
C PRO A 83 8.50 -9.72 3.74
N GLN A 84 7.70 -9.99 4.77
CA GLN A 84 8.19 -10.75 5.92
C GLN A 84 8.58 -12.13 5.38
N PRO A 85 9.85 -12.56 5.42
CA PRO A 85 10.19 -13.94 5.12
C PRO A 85 9.64 -14.81 6.26
N GLY A 86 8.40 -15.30 6.11
CA GLY A 86 7.75 -16.11 7.14
C GLY A 86 6.24 -16.24 7.09
N GLY A 87 5.54 -15.59 6.14
CA GLY A 87 4.10 -15.79 5.95
C GLY A 87 3.75 -17.07 5.21
N SER A 88 4.27 -18.23 5.62
CA SER A 88 3.77 -19.53 5.17
C SER A 88 3.01 -20.21 6.29
N GLU A 89 1.71 -20.28 6.06
CA GLU A 89 0.71 -21.15 6.67
C GLU A 89 0.32 -20.89 8.14
N PRO A 90 -0.97 -20.61 8.46
CA PRO A 90 -1.47 -20.89 9.80
C PRO A 90 -1.28 -22.39 10.09
N PRO A 91 -0.97 -22.80 11.34
CA PRO A 91 -0.85 -24.22 11.65
C PRO A 91 -2.17 -24.89 11.27
N ALA A 92 -2.08 -25.83 10.33
CA ALA A 92 -3.19 -26.68 9.95
C ALA A 92 -3.82 -27.24 11.23
N ASP A 93 -5.10 -26.96 11.40
CA ASP A 93 -5.97 -27.57 12.40
C ASP A 93 -5.87 -29.10 12.23
N THR A 94 -4.94 -29.70 12.98
CA THR A 94 -4.77 -31.14 13.06
C THR A 94 -5.37 -31.58 14.38
N THR A 95 -6.68 -31.39 14.51
CA THR A 95 -7.47 -32.18 15.45
C THR A 95 -7.68 -33.57 14.83
N GLN A 96 -6.61 -34.38 14.78
CA GLN A 96 -6.77 -35.82 14.58
C GLN A 96 -7.41 -36.41 15.86
N PRO A 97 -8.46 -37.25 15.74
CA PRO A 97 -9.00 -37.94 16.91
C PRO A 97 -7.98 -38.96 17.40
N VAL A 98 -7.48 -38.78 18.63
CA VAL A 98 -6.62 -39.76 19.28
C VAL A 98 -7.45 -41.03 19.49
N SER A 99 -7.06 -42.12 18.84
CA SER A 99 -7.62 -43.44 19.13
C SER A 99 -6.97 -43.94 20.40
N VAL A 100 -7.72 -43.94 21.49
CA VAL A 100 -7.28 -44.51 22.78
C VAL A 100 -7.37 -46.04 22.66
N PRO A 101 -6.29 -46.79 22.88
CA PRO A 101 -6.41 -48.23 23.05
C PRO A 101 -7.12 -48.48 24.39
N THR A 102 -8.25 -49.18 24.34
CA THR A 102 -8.97 -49.68 25.51
C THR A 102 -8.08 -50.68 26.24
N ASP A 103 -7.53 -50.27 27.38
CA ASP A 103 -6.96 -51.19 28.35
C ASP A 103 -8.12 -51.87 29.09
N GLU A 104 -8.33 -53.14 28.77
CA GLU A 104 -9.34 -54.01 29.35
C GLU A 104 -8.92 -54.34 30.80
N PRO A 105 -9.77 -54.10 31.82
CA PRO A 105 -9.40 -54.43 33.19
C PRO A 105 -9.47 -55.95 33.38
N ALA A 106 -8.35 -56.56 33.76
CA ALA A 106 -8.30 -57.95 34.19
C ALA A 106 -9.19 -58.13 35.42
N GLU A 107 -10.27 -58.87 35.21
CA GLU A 107 -11.26 -59.33 36.17
C GLU A 107 -10.59 -60.13 37.31
N ALA A 108 -10.84 -59.70 38.55
CA ALA A 108 -10.51 -60.49 39.73
C ALA A 108 -11.53 -61.61 39.90
N PRO A 109 -11.13 -62.88 40.06
CA PRO A 109 -12.09 -63.91 40.46
C PRO A 109 -12.36 -63.80 41.96
N ALA A 110 -13.61 -63.52 42.30
CA ALA A 110 -14.18 -64.06 43.52
C ALA A 110 -14.38 -65.58 43.35
N THR A 111 -14.13 -66.35 44.41
CA THR A 111 -15.17 -67.18 45.09
C THR A 111 -14.56 -68.14 46.12
N GLU A 112 -15.10 -68.01 47.34
CA GLU A 112 -15.36 -68.96 48.45
C GLU A 112 -14.47 -70.18 48.77
N GLY A 113 -14.23 -70.32 50.09
CA GLY A 113 -13.81 -71.52 50.81
C GLY A 113 -13.80 -71.28 52.31
#